data_AF-A0A1M3T110-F1
#
_entry.id   AF-A0A1M3T110-F1
#
_cell.length_a   1.000
_cell.length_b   1.000
_cell.length_c   1.000
_cell.angle_alpha   90.00
_cell.angle_beta   90.00
_cell.angle_gamma   90.00
#
_symmetry.space_group_name_H-M   'P 1'
#
loop_
_entity.id
_entity.type
_entity.pdbx_description
1 polymer ?
#
loop_
_entity_poly.entity_id
_entity_poly.type
_entity_poly.pdbx_seq_one_letter_code
_entity_poly.pdbx_strand_id
1 'polypeptide(L)'
;IDKLDLYTIPKKTSTRPRRVPESLRIQLNLFAGQLYISLYNEYCEICRFLGVAFTAAPEGLVVAADGFIVENQQAGAKFTQSPLRFLKVFMSRIRKDGQEIDKTHLGKILDGKLLLMADFQDFNGRARTMQLSLQNAR
;
A
#
# COMPACT_ATOMS: atom_id res chain seq x y z
N ILE A 1 3.21 9.59 35.15
CA ILE A 1 2.91 10.59 34.10
C ILE A 1 2.62 9.89 32.76
N ASP A 2 2.25 8.61 32.81
CA ASP A 2 2.47 7.63 31.74
C ASP A 2 1.32 7.50 30.75
N LYS A 3 0.30 8.35 30.87
CA LYS A 3 -0.88 8.29 30.00
C LYS A 3 -0.71 9.08 28.69
N LEU A 4 0.38 9.85 28.56
CA LEU A 4 0.69 10.68 27.38
C LEU A 4 -0.47 11.60 26.92
N ASP A 5 -1.35 11.99 27.83
CA ASP A 5 -2.52 12.85 27.55
C ASP A 5 -2.16 14.35 27.44
N LEU A 6 -0.87 14.70 27.33
CA LEU A 6 -0.37 16.08 27.30
C LEU A 6 -0.43 16.68 25.88
N TYR A 7 -1.55 16.57 25.19
CA TYR A 7 -1.76 17.24 23.91
C TYR A 7 -3.10 17.97 23.87
N THR A 8 -3.09 19.15 23.27
CA THR A 8 -4.31 19.93 23.05
C THR A 8 -4.89 19.58 21.69
N ILE A 9 -6.11 19.04 21.63
CA ILE A 9 -6.85 18.90 20.38
C ILE A 9 -7.49 20.26 20.06
N PRO A 10 -7.10 20.93 18.97
CA PRO A 10 -7.74 22.19 18.59
C PRO A 10 -9.22 21.95 18.30
N LYS A 11 -10.09 22.82 18.84
CA LYS A 11 -11.52 22.82 18.48
C LYS A 11 -11.62 23.01 16.96
N LYS A 12 -12.21 22.02 16.27
CA LYS A 12 -12.36 22.04 14.81
C LYS A 12 -13.16 23.27 14.41
N THR A 13 -12.53 24.26 13.78
CA THR A 13 -13.16 25.49 13.31
C THR A 13 -13.96 25.29 12.02
N SER A 14 -13.75 24.17 11.32
CA SER A 14 -14.45 23.83 10.08
C SER A 14 -15.38 22.62 10.27
N THR A 15 -16.67 22.79 10.00
CA THR A 15 -17.69 21.73 9.99
C THR A 15 -17.63 20.82 8.76
N ARG A 16 -16.86 21.16 7.73
CA ARG A 16 -16.66 20.32 6.55
C ARG A 16 -15.41 19.43 6.68
N PRO A 17 -15.54 18.09 6.64
CA PRO A 17 -14.38 17.22 6.59
C PRO A 17 -13.60 17.48 5.29
N ARG A 18 -12.31 17.81 5.41
CA ARG A 18 -11.39 17.86 4.27
C ARG A 18 -11.31 16.46 3.66
N ARG A 19 -11.85 16.28 2.45
CA ARG A 19 -11.70 15.04 1.70
C ARG A 19 -10.34 15.04 1.01
N VAL A 20 -9.47 14.13 1.42
CA VAL A 20 -8.17 13.91 0.77
C VAL A 20 -8.39 12.93 -0.39
N PRO A 21 -7.88 13.20 -1.61
CA PRO A 21 -7.95 12.26 -2.71
C PRO A 21 -7.30 10.92 -2.35
N GLU A 22 -7.91 9.81 -2.75
CA GLU A 22 -7.43 8.46 -2.42
C GLU A 22 -6.02 8.19 -2.96
N SER A 23 -5.74 8.62 -4.19
CA SER A 23 -4.42 8.50 -4.81
C SER A 23 -3.32 9.20 -4.01
N LEU A 24 -3.62 10.33 -3.36
CA LEU A 24 -2.68 11.06 -2.52
C LEU A 24 -2.46 10.31 -1.20
N ARG A 25 -3.53 9.80 -0.58
CA ARG A 25 -3.44 8.98 0.64
C ARG A 25 -2.57 7.74 0.40
N ILE A 26 -2.75 7.07 -0.73
CA ILE A 26 -1.96 5.88 -1.12
C ILE A 26 -0.48 6.23 -1.27
N GLN A 27 -0.17 7.30 -2.02
CA GLN A 27 1.22 7.75 -2.19
C GLN A 27 1.86 8.09 -0.84
N LEU A 28 1.16 8.87 -0.01
CA LEU A 28 1.64 9.23 1.32
C LEU A 28 1.90 8.00 2.18
N ASN A 29 0.97 7.05 2.20
CA ASN A 29 1.15 5.84 3.01
C ASN A 29 2.27 4.94 2.49
N LEU A 30 2.42 4.82 1.17
CA LEU A 30 3.52 4.09 0.56
C LEU A 30 4.84 4.70 1.02
N PHE A 31 5.06 6.00 0.81
CA PHE A 31 6.27 6.68 1.27
C PHE A 31 6.35 6.76 2.80
N ALA A 32 5.25 6.59 3.54
CA ALA A 32 5.23 6.44 5.00
C ALA A 32 5.83 5.10 5.49
N GLY A 33 6.01 4.12 4.60
CA GLY A 33 6.49 2.78 4.96
C GLY A 33 5.36 1.82 5.34
N GLN A 34 4.15 2.03 4.83
CA GLN A 34 3.02 1.09 5.02
C GLN A 34 3.37 -0.25 4.36
N LEU A 35 3.33 -1.34 5.12
CA LEU A 35 3.60 -2.70 4.61
C LEU A 35 2.33 -3.53 4.38
N TYR A 36 1.25 -3.23 5.10
CA TYR A 36 0.00 -3.97 5.06
C TYR A 36 -1.12 -3.09 4.53
N ILE A 37 -1.83 -3.64 3.56
CA ILE A 37 -2.97 -3.02 2.87
C ILE A 37 -4.26 -3.64 3.41
N SER A 38 -5.30 -2.83 3.65
CA SER A 38 -6.54 -3.31 4.30
C SER A 38 -7.56 -3.86 3.32
N LEU A 39 -7.62 -3.32 2.10
CA LEU A 39 -8.64 -3.64 1.12
C LEU A 39 -8.02 -4.02 -0.22
N TYR A 40 -8.63 -4.98 -0.91
CA TYR A 40 -8.22 -5.37 -2.26
C TYR A 40 -8.24 -4.20 -3.25
N ASN A 41 -9.20 -3.27 -3.13
CA ASN A 41 -9.22 -2.08 -3.98
C ASN A 41 -7.98 -1.19 -3.78
N GLU A 42 -7.53 -1.03 -2.53
CA GLU A 42 -6.32 -0.26 -2.23
C GLU A 42 -5.06 -0.93 -2.83
N TYR A 43 -5.03 -2.27 -2.87
CA TYR A 43 -4.01 -3.03 -3.60
C TYR A 43 -4.04 -2.72 -5.10
N CYS A 44 -5.21 -2.77 -5.75
CA CYS A 44 -5.35 -2.44 -7.16
C CYS A 44 -4.86 -1.01 -7.48
N GLU A 45 -5.23 -0.03 -6.63
CA GLU A 45 -4.78 1.36 -6.80
C GLU A 45 -3.27 1.52 -6.63
N ILE A 46 -2.65 0.80 -5.68
CA ILE A 46 -1.19 0.77 -5.53
C ILE A 46 -0.54 0.18 -6.79
N CYS A 47 -1.05 -0.95 -7.30
CA CYS A 47 -0.54 -1.56 -8.51
C CYS A 47 -0.64 -0.63 -9.73
N ARG A 48 -1.76 0.06 -9.90
CA ARG A 48 -1.91 1.08 -10.96
C ARG A 48 -0.94 2.23 -10.80
N PHE A 49 -0.77 2.75 -9.59
CA PHE A 49 0.20 3.82 -9.32
C PHE A 49 1.63 3.40 -9.68
N LEU A 50 2.02 2.18 -9.34
CA LEU A 50 3.36 1.63 -9.61
C LEU A 50 3.55 1.13 -11.05
N GLY A 51 2.48 1.01 -11.83
CA GLY A 51 2.52 0.45 -13.17
C GLY A 51 2.79 -1.05 -13.19
N VAL A 52 2.30 -1.79 -12.19
CA VAL A 52 2.44 -3.24 -12.11
C VAL A 52 1.11 -3.94 -12.31
N ALA A 53 1.16 -5.14 -12.89
CA ALA A 53 -0.01 -5.97 -13.07
C ALA A 53 -0.60 -6.40 -11.72
N PHE A 54 -1.92 -6.33 -11.59
CA PHE A 54 -2.68 -6.87 -10.46
C PHE A 54 -3.59 -8.05 -10.85
N THR A 55 -3.46 -8.53 -12.08
CA THR A 55 -4.13 -9.73 -12.62
C THR A 55 -3.15 -10.56 -13.43
N ALA A 56 -3.39 -11.86 -13.55
CA ALA A 56 -2.58 -12.72 -14.41
C ALA A 56 -2.80 -12.33 -15.89
N ALA A 57 -1.69 -12.08 -16.59
CA ALA A 57 -1.62 -11.83 -18.03
C ALA A 57 -2.75 -10.94 -18.59
N PRO A 58 -2.73 -9.62 -18.33
CA PRO A 58 -3.65 -8.72 -19.01
C PRO A 58 -3.45 -8.88 -20.52
N GLU A 59 -4.49 -9.26 -21.24
CA GLU A 59 -4.40 -9.54 -22.68
C GLU A 59 -3.76 -8.37 -23.43
N GLY A 60 -2.73 -8.66 -24.23
CA GLY A 60 -2.04 -7.66 -25.04
C GLY A 60 -1.04 -6.76 -24.30
N LEU A 61 -0.70 -7.04 -23.03
CA LEU A 61 0.35 -6.30 -22.30
C LEU A 61 1.65 -7.10 -22.19
N VAL A 62 2.77 -6.42 -22.45
CA VAL A 62 4.11 -6.93 -22.17
C VAL A 62 4.47 -6.63 -20.72
N VAL A 63 4.63 -7.68 -19.92
CA VAL A 63 4.92 -7.58 -18.48
C VAL A 63 6.33 -8.11 -18.21
N ALA A 64 7.13 -7.32 -17.49
CA ALA A 64 8.47 -7.71 -17.05
C ALA A 64 8.41 -8.78 -15.94
N ALA A 65 9.56 -9.40 -15.64
CA ALA A 65 9.65 -10.47 -14.64
C ALA A 65 9.24 -10.05 -13.22
N ASP A 66 9.33 -8.76 -12.90
CA ASP A 66 8.92 -8.18 -11.62
C ASP A 66 7.45 -7.71 -11.62
N GLY A 67 6.70 -7.99 -12.69
CA GLY A 67 5.30 -7.59 -12.83
C GLY A 67 5.09 -6.19 -13.38
N PHE A 68 6.15 -5.44 -13.71
CA PHE A 68 6.03 -4.11 -14.30
C PHE A 68 5.53 -4.16 -15.75
N ILE A 69 4.58 -3.30 -16.10
CA ILE A 69 3.98 -3.22 -17.43
C ILE A 69 4.87 -2.33 -18.32
N VAL A 70 5.51 -2.94 -19.31
CA VAL A 70 6.49 -2.29 -20.20
C VAL A 70 5.82 -1.54 -21.34
N GLU A 71 4.79 -2.14 -21.94
CA GLU A 71 4.03 -1.58 -23.05
C GLU A 71 2.63 -1.19 -22.61
N ASN A 72 2.05 -0.17 -23.24
CA ASN A 72 0.73 0.38 -22.92
C ASN A 72 0.65 1.15 -21.57
N GLN A 73 1.66 1.99 -21.27
CA GLN A 73 1.67 2.89 -20.10
C GLN A 73 0.52 3.91 -20.09
N GLN A 74 -0.36 3.91 -21.10
CA GLN A 74 -1.63 4.63 -21.10
C GLN A 74 -2.54 4.26 -19.91
N ALA A 75 -2.25 3.18 -19.16
CA ALA A 75 -2.97 2.77 -17.94
C ALA A 75 -2.57 3.54 -16.65
N GLY A 76 -2.04 4.78 -16.75
CA GLY A 76 -1.85 5.68 -15.60
C GLY A 76 -0.53 5.55 -14.84
N ALA A 77 0.36 4.67 -15.28
CA ALA A 77 1.71 4.56 -14.74
C ALA A 77 2.60 5.68 -15.27
N LYS A 78 3.28 6.41 -14.37
CA LYS A 78 4.14 7.55 -14.73
C LYS A 78 5.64 7.20 -14.86
N PHE A 79 6.00 5.95 -14.60
CA PHE A 79 7.39 5.53 -14.50
C PHE A 79 7.88 4.97 -15.84
N THR A 80 9.03 5.43 -16.34
CA THR A 80 9.65 4.86 -17.56
C THR A 80 10.39 3.55 -17.30
N GLN A 81 10.67 3.24 -16.03
CA GLN A 81 11.33 2.02 -15.55
C GLN A 81 10.66 1.53 -14.28
N SER A 82 10.75 0.24 -13.99
CA SER A 82 10.15 -0.35 -12.79
C SER A 82 10.62 0.35 -11.50
N PRO A 83 9.71 0.92 -10.69
CA PRO A 83 10.08 1.54 -9.42
C PRO A 83 10.28 0.50 -8.30
N LEU A 84 9.99 -0.78 -8.54
CA LEU A 84 9.89 -1.80 -7.50
C LEU A 84 11.21 -2.05 -6.79
N ARG A 85 12.33 -2.10 -7.54
CA ARG A 85 13.65 -2.29 -6.94
C ARG A 85 14.02 -1.13 -6.01
N PHE A 86 13.78 0.11 -6.44
CA PHE A 86 13.98 1.29 -5.61
C PHE A 86 13.13 1.22 -4.35
N LEU A 87 11.83 0.94 -4.50
CA LEU A 87 10.91 0.84 -3.37
C LEU A 87 11.29 -0.29 -2.42
N LYS A 88 11.76 -1.43 -2.92
CA LYS A 88 12.22 -2.54 -2.07
C LYS A 88 13.41 -2.13 -1.20
N VAL A 89 14.37 -1.41 -1.76
CA VAL A 89 15.50 -0.86 -1.00
C VAL A 89 15.02 0.22 -0.02
N PHE A 90 14.17 1.15 -0.46
CA PHE A 90 13.63 2.20 0.40
C PHE A 90 12.86 1.63 1.59
N MET A 91 11.97 0.67 1.37
CA MET A 91 11.18 0.07 2.44
C MET A 91 12.05 -0.73 3.41
N SER A 92 12.86 -1.65 2.90
CA SER A 92 13.67 -2.53 3.76
C SER A 92 14.77 -1.77 4.48
N ARG A 93 15.55 -0.91 3.79
CA ARG A 93 16.73 -0.26 4.36
C ARG A 93 16.45 1.05 5.08
N ILE A 94 15.49 1.85 4.58
CA ILE A 94 15.26 3.21 5.09
C ILE A 94 14.05 3.28 6.02
N ARG A 95 12.92 2.63 5.67
CA ARG A 95 11.70 2.70 6.50
C ARG A 95 11.59 1.62 7.56
N LYS A 96 12.37 0.55 7.44
CA LYS A 96 12.31 -0.63 8.31
C LYS A 96 13.67 -1.09 8.82
N ASP A 97 14.69 -0.22 8.75
CA ASP A 97 16.01 -0.44 9.37
C ASP A 97 16.66 -1.80 9.05
N GLY A 98 16.45 -2.30 7.83
CA GLY A 98 16.97 -3.59 7.35
C GLY A 98 16.07 -4.80 7.60
N GLN A 99 14.87 -4.64 8.17
CA GLN A 99 13.96 -5.76 8.42
C GLN A 99 13.43 -6.40 7.12
N GLU A 100 13.15 -7.70 7.20
CA GLU A 100 12.48 -8.43 6.13
C GLU A 100 11.03 -7.96 5.96
N ILE A 101 10.63 -7.72 4.71
CA ILE A 101 9.28 -7.28 4.36
C ILE A 101 8.54 -8.28 3.47
N ASP A 102 9.18 -9.35 3.03
CA ASP A 102 8.71 -10.24 1.94
C ASP A 102 7.39 -10.96 2.28
N LYS A 103 7.04 -11.09 3.56
CA LYS A 103 5.79 -11.69 4.05
C LYS A 103 4.61 -10.71 4.09
N THR A 104 4.85 -9.42 3.86
CA THR A 104 3.82 -8.38 3.91
C THR A 104 3.14 -8.21 2.55
N HIS A 105 1.98 -7.52 2.51
CA HIS A 105 1.31 -7.23 1.24
C HIS A 105 2.21 -6.42 0.32
N LEU A 106 2.84 -5.36 0.82
CA LEU A 106 3.75 -4.56 0.02
C LEU A 106 5.00 -5.34 -0.39
N GLY A 107 5.59 -6.15 0.49
CA GLY A 107 6.74 -6.97 0.13
C GLY A 107 6.44 -7.93 -1.02
N LYS A 108 5.28 -8.59 -1.00
CA LYS A 108 4.81 -9.44 -2.10
C LYS A 108 4.64 -8.65 -3.40
N ILE A 109 4.08 -7.44 -3.36
CA ILE A 109 3.96 -6.54 -4.54
C ILE A 109 5.35 -6.22 -5.11
N LEU A 110 6.31 -5.88 -4.25
CA LEU A 110 7.68 -5.52 -4.64
C LEU A 110 8.50 -6.71 -5.15
N ASP A 111 8.05 -7.94 -4.88
CA ASP A 111 8.55 -9.18 -5.45
C ASP A 111 7.86 -9.57 -6.78
N GLY A 112 6.91 -8.76 -7.27
CA GLY A 112 6.12 -9.07 -8.46
C GLY A 112 5.06 -10.15 -8.25
N LYS A 113 4.70 -10.46 -7.00
CA LYS A 113 3.68 -11.46 -6.68
C LYS A 113 2.28 -10.85 -6.76
N LEU A 114 1.37 -11.57 -7.39
CA LEU A 114 -0.05 -11.23 -7.41
C LEU A 114 -0.69 -11.55 -6.05
N LEU A 115 -1.55 -10.64 -5.58
CA LEU A 115 -2.40 -10.86 -4.40
C LEU A 115 -3.83 -11.12 -4.86
N LEU A 116 -4.50 -12.03 -4.18
CA LEU A 116 -5.89 -12.40 -4.45
C LEU A 116 -6.81 -11.71 -3.45
N MET A 117 -8.10 -11.63 -3.77
CA MET A 117 -9.10 -11.07 -2.85
C MET A 117 -9.10 -11.77 -1.48
N ALA A 118 -8.79 -13.08 -1.46
CA ALA A 118 -8.66 -13.88 -0.24
C ALA A 118 -7.53 -13.41 0.69
N ASP A 119 -6.47 -12.76 0.18
CA ASP A 119 -5.40 -12.19 1.02
C ASP A 119 -5.90 -11.04 1.92
N PHE A 120 -7.06 -10.46 1.58
CA PHE A 120 -7.67 -9.33 2.28
C PHE A 120 -8.89 -9.72 3.11
N GLN A 121 -9.20 -11.02 3.20
CA GLN A 121 -10.36 -11.53 3.92
C GLN A 121 -9.96 -12.21 5.24
N ASP A 122 -10.77 -12.02 6.28
CA ASP A 122 -10.66 -12.77 7.52
C ASP A 122 -11.13 -14.22 7.32
N PHE A 123 -10.99 -15.05 8.36
CA PHE A 123 -11.41 -16.46 8.34
C PHE A 123 -12.91 -16.65 8.08
N ASN A 124 -13.72 -15.59 8.23
CA ASN A 124 -15.16 -15.59 7.95
C ASN A 124 -15.49 -14.98 6.58
N GLY A 125 -14.49 -14.70 5.73
CA GLY A 125 -14.67 -14.10 4.41
C GLY A 125 -14.98 -12.61 4.43
N ARG A 126 -14.93 -11.93 5.59
CA ARG A 126 -15.16 -10.48 5.70
C ARG A 126 -13.87 -9.73 5.42
N ALA A 127 -13.95 -8.50 4.92
CA ALA A 127 -12.77 -7.67 4.72
C ALA A 127 -12.01 -7.50 6.05
N ARG A 128 -10.70 -7.79 6.05
CA ARG A 128 -9.80 -7.51 7.18
C ARG A 128 -9.70 -6.00 7.33
N THR A 129 -10.62 -5.42 8.07
CA THR A 129 -10.43 -4.05 8.54
C THR A 129 -9.26 -4.10 9.51
N MET A 130 -8.17 -3.37 9.24
CA MET A 130 -7.15 -3.13 10.26
C MET A 130 -7.83 -2.45 11.45
N GLN A 131 -8.26 -3.23 12.43
CA GLN A 131 -8.40 -2.73 13.78
C GLN A 131 -6.96 -2.39 14.20
N LEU A 132 -6.60 -1.12 14.13
CA LEU A 132 -5.55 -0.59 15.00
C LEU A 132 -6.03 -0.89 16.42
N SER A 133 -5.63 -2.06 16.93
CA SER A 133 -5.95 -2.49 18.27
C SER A 133 -5.29 -1.51 19.24
N LEU A 134 -6.04 -0.48 19.64
CA LEU A 134 -5.83 0.25 20.89
C LEU A 134 -6.24 -0.65 22.07
N GLN A 135 -5.75 -1.88 22.10
CA GLN A 135 -5.85 -2.79 23.22
C GLN A 135 -4.43 -3.13 23.62
N ASN A 136 -3.82 -2.18 24.33
CA ASN A 136 -2.87 -2.40 25.42
C ASN A 136 -2.50 -1.02 25.98
N ALA A 137 -3.48 -0.42 26.65
CA ALA A 137 -3.28 0.65 27.60
C ALA A 137 -4.33 0.46 28.71
N ARG A 138 -4.05 -0.49 29.61
CA ARG A 138 -4.57 -0.48 30.98
C ARG A 138 -3.38 -0.46 31.90
#